data_AF-S4RIE1-F1
#
_entry.id   AF-S4RIE1-F1
#
_cell.length_a   1.000
_cell.length_b   1.000
_cell.length_c   1.000
_cell.angle_alpha   90.00
_cell.angle_beta   90.00
_cell.angle_gamma   90.00
#
_symmetry.space_group_name_H-M   'P 1'
#
loop_
_entity.id
_entity.type
_entity.pdbx_description
1 polymer ?
#
loop_
_entity_poly.entity_id
_entity_poly.type
_entity_poly.pdbx_seq_one_letter_code
_entity_poly.pdbx_strand_id
1 'polypeptide(L)'
;GWYRGFSVRNSEVKGIFPANYVYLKKAFVNNRGKSEVAAPLEDSTVLEVTSTLKEWGVLWKQLYLTQRLELFYKLRHVMHELLDLRRQIISGHLTLDQVREVKRLITVRLDWGNEQLGLDLVPRRDFDLVDPDQISVTDLYKLHASSRYSTQQNPVLLSEGRSRSEQLARPPLPHHLHLSLKSFGYNIYGEDVDLYFSLYDGREGRPVR
;
A
#
# COMPACT_ATOMS: atom_id res chain seq x y z
N GLY A 1 -31.81 -6.84 -29.15
CA GLY A 1 -31.22 -5.58 -29.65
C GLY A 1 -29.71 -5.71 -29.75
N TRP A 2 -29.04 -4.67 -30.25
CA TRP A 2 -27.58 -4.58 -30.37
C TRP A 2 -27.07 -3.37 -29.62
N TYR A 3 -25.89 -3.48 -29.03
CA TYR A 3 -25.15 -2.34 -28.49
C TYR A 3 -23.98 -1.99 -29.42
N ARG A 4 -23.54 -0.73 -29.37
CA ARG A 4 -22.32 -0.26 -30.03
C ARG A 4 -21.38 0.28 -28.97
N GLY A 5 -20.12 -0.13 -29.00
CA GLY A 5 -19.13 0.28 -28.02
C GLY A 5 -17.75 -0.31 -28.36
N PHE A 6 -16.92 -0.46 -27.33
CA PHE A 6 -15.57 -0.99 -27.44
C PHE A 6 -15.23 -1.85 -26.22
N SER A 7 -14.19 -2.67 -26.31
CA SER A 7 -13.65 -3.40 -25.17
C SER A 7 -12.77 -2.46 -24.34
N VAL A 8 -12.90 -2.47 -23.01
CA VAL A 8 -12.05 -1.66 -22.13
C VAL A 8 -10.54 -1.97 -22.30
N ARG A 9 -10.20 -3.16 -22.81
CA ARG A 9 -8.80 -3.53 -23.13
C ARG A 9 -8.29 -2.94 -24.44
N ASN A 10 -9.17 -2.51 -25.33
CA ASN A 10 -8.84 -1.94 -26.62
C ASN A 10 -9.97 -0.98 -27.05
N SER A 11 -9.85 0.28 -26.64
CA SER A 11 -10.85 1.33 -26.87
C SER A 11 -10.82 1.90 -28.28
N GLU A 12 -9.76 1.65 -29.03
CA GLU A 12 -9.60 2.11 -30.42
C GLU A 12 -10.52 1.35 -31.37
N VAL A 13 -10.75 0.07 -31.08
CA VAL A 13 -11.61 -0.80 -31.89
C VAL A 13 -13.06 -0.69 -31.42
N LYS A 14 -13.87 0.06 -32.18
CA LYS A 14 -15.32 0.18 -31.96
C LYS A 14 -16.08 -0.82 -32.81
N GLY A 15 -17.14 -1.40 -32.27
CA GLY A 15 -17.96 -2.38 -32.96
C GLY A 15 -19.37 -2.47 -32.39
N ILE A 16 -20.17 -3.34 -33.02
CA ILE A 16 -21.49 -3.73 -32.50
C ILE A 16 -21.40 -5.12 -31.87
N PHE A 17 -22.16 -5.34 -30.81
CA PHE A 17 -22.24 -6.63 -30.13
C PHE A 17 -23.67 -6.92 -29.65
N PRO A 18 -24.10 -8.19 -29.65
CA PRO A 18 -25.47 -8.53 -29.30
C PRO A 18 -25.78 -8.17 -27.84
N ALA A 19 -26.93 -7.55 -27.58
CA ALA A 19 -27.28 -7.12 -26.24
C ALA A 19 -27.43 -8.29 -25.25
N ASN A 20 -27.78 -9.49 -25.72
CA ASN A 20 -27.91 -10.71 -24.91
C ASN A 20 -26.57 -11.30 -24.45
N TYR A 21 -25.43 -10.79 -24.94
CA TYR A 21 -24.08 -11.19 -24.49
C TYR A 21 -23.46 -10.17 -23.53
N VAL A 22 -24.21 -9.13 -23.16
CA VAL A 22 -23.71 -8.04 -22.31
C VAL A 22 -24.56 -7.93 -21.05
N TYR A 23 -23.91 -8.09 -19.91
CA TYR A 23 -24.50 -7.76 -18.62
C TYR A 23 -24.21 -6.31 -18.27
N LEU A 24 -25.26 -5.49 -18.11
CA LEU A 24 -25.12 -4.10 -17.71
C LEU A 24 -24.78 -4.01 -16.22
N LYS A 25 -23.71 -3.29 -15.90
CA LYS A 25 -23.32 -2.95 -14.53
C LYS A 25 -23.48 -1.47 -14.28
N LYS A 26 -23.77 -1.09 -13.04
CA LYS A 26 -23.80 0.31 -12.62
C LYS A 26 -22.39 0.90 -12.73
N ALA A 27 -22.30 2.07 -13.36
CA ALA A 27 -21.07 2.84 -13.52
C ALA A 27 -21.38 4.33 -13.36
N PHE A 28 -20.42 5.07 -12.82
CA PHE A 28 -20.40 6.52 -12.89
C PHE A 28 -19.86 6.93 -14.26
N VAL A 29 -20.59 7.77 -14.98
CA VAL A 29 -20.15 8.28 -16.28
C VAL A 29 -19.77 9.74 -16.11
N ASN A 30 -18.49 10.05 -16.31
CA ASN A 30 -18.00 11.42 -16.30
C ASN A 30 -17.93 11.95 -17.74
N ASN A 31 -18.73 12.96 -18.04
CA ASN A 31 -18.81 13.60 -19.36
C ASN A 31 -17.97 14.89 -19.44
N ARG A 32 -16.81 14.93 -18.77
CA ARG A 32 -15.88 16.06 -18.88
C ARG A 32 -15.04 15.92 -20.15
N GLY A 33 -15.53 16.46 -21.27
CA GLY A 33 -14.78 16.66 -22.52
C GLY A 33 -15.26 15.83 -23.73
N LYS A 34 -14.39 15.63 -24.72
CA LYS A 34 -14.67 14.89 -25.97
C LYS A 34 -14.71 13.36 -25.80
N SER A 35 -14.49 12.86 -24.58
CA SER A 35 -14.43 11.44 -24.24
C SER A 35 -15.28 11.16 -23.00
N GLU A 36 -16.17 10.18 -23.07
CA GLU A 36 -16.94 9.68 -21.93
C GLU A 36 -16.08 8.67 -21.15
N VAL A 37 -15.88 8.90 -19.86
CA VAL A 37 -15.16 7.95 -18.98
C VAL A 37 -16.18 7.30 -18.06
N ALA A 38 -16.43 6.01 -18.27
CA ALA A 38 -17.26 5.20 -17.39
C ALA A 38 -16.38 4.51 -16.34
N ALA A 39 -16.54 4.89 -15.08
CA ALA A 39 -15.89 4.26 -13.93
C ALA A 39 -16.88 3.29 -13.24
N PRO A 40 -16.51 2.04 -12.93
CA PRO A 40 -17.38 1.12 -12.20
C PRO A 40 -17.74 1.67 -10.82
N LEU A 41 -18.96 1.40 -10.34
CA LEU A 41 -19.37 1.70 -8.96
C LEU A 41 -18.87 0.65 -7.95
N GLU A 42 -17.96 -0.24 -8.36
CA GLU A 42 -17.40 -1.29 -7.51
C GLU A 42 -16.44 -0.69 -6.48
N ASP A 43 -16.30 -1.36 -5.34
CA ASP A 43 -15.37 -0.97 -4.28
C ASP A 43 -13.93 -0.80 -4.82
N SER A 44 -13.24 0.26 -4.39
CA SER A 44 -11.90 0.61 -4.89
C SER A 44 -10.90 -0.54 -4.72
N THR A 45 -10.99 -1.27 -3.60
CA THR A 45 -10.15 -2.42 -3.27
C THR A 45 -10.44 -3.58 -4.23
N VAL A 46 -11.69 -3.78 -4.64
CA VAL A 46 -12.08 -4.80 -5.63
C VAL A 46 -11.50 -4.47 -7.01
N LEU A 47 -11.53 -3.20 -7.41
CA LEU A 47 -10.94 -2.75 -8.67
C LEU A 47 -9.41 -2.91 -8.66
N GLU A 48 -8.76 -2.53 -7.56
CA GLU A 48 -7.32 -2.68 -7.37
C GLU A 48 -6.90 -4.14 -7.52
N VAL A 49 -7.50 -5.07 -6.76
CA VAL A 49 -7.21 -6.52 -6.87
C VAL A 49 -7.38 -7.01 -8.30
N THR A 50 -8.43 -6.56 -9.00
CA THR A 50 -8.70 -6.95 -10.39
C THR A 50 -7.62 -6.48 -11.35
N SER A 51 -7.07 -5.27 -11.14
CA SER A 51 -5.99 -4.73 -11.96
C SER A 51 -4.66 -5.41 -11.65
N THR A 52 -4.30 -5.47 -10.37
CA THR A 52 -3.02 -6.03 -9.91
C THR A 52 -2.87 -7.50 -10.28
N LEU A 53 -3.93 -8.32 -10.17
CA LEU A 53 -3.88 -9.73 -10.59
C LEU A 53 -3.65 -9.90 -12.10
N LYS A 54 -4.09 -8.95 -12.95
CA LYS A 54 -3.81 -8.99 -14.39
C LYS A 54 -2.33 -8.71 -14.66
N GLU A 55 -1.77 -7.71 -13.99
CA GLU A 55 -0.35 -7.36 -14.08
C GLU A 55 0.53 -8.50 -13.57
N TRP A 56 0.26 -8.99 -12.36
CA TRP A 56 0.94 -10.15 -11.78
C TRP A 56 0.78 -11.39 -12.64
N GLY A 57 -0.36 -11.58 -13.31
CA GLY A 57 -0.57 -12.72 -14.21
C GLY A 57 0.42 -12.77 -15.38
N VAL A 58 0.93 -11.63 -15.84
CA VAL A 58 1.99 -11.56 -16.85
C VAL A 58 3.34 -11.93 -16.22
N LEU A 59 3.69 -11.30 -15.10
CA LEU A 59 4.96 -11.52 -14.39
C LEU A 59 5.09 -12.95 -13.86
N TRP A 60 3.99 -13.52 -13.35
CA TRP A 60 3.91 -14.87 -12.85
C TRP A 60 4.31 -15.90 -13.92
N LYS A 61 3.83 -15.72 -15.16
CA LYS A 61 4.26 -16.57 -16.28
C LYS A 61 5.75 -16.41 -16.59
N GLN A 62 6.28 -15.20 -16.45
CA GLN A 62 7.72 -14.97 -16.63
C GLN A 62 8.55 -15.68 -15.56
N LEU A 63 8.09 -15.72 -14.30
CA LEU A 63 8.78 -16.46 -13.23
C LEU A 63 8.99 -17.93 -13.57
N TYR A 64 8.02 -18.56 -14.22
CA TYR A 64 8.13 -19.94 -14.70
C TYR A 64 9.23 -20.07 -15.77
N LEU A 65 9.24 -19.17 -16.75
CA LEU A 65 10.24 -19.17 -17.82
C LEU A 65 11.66 -18.90 -17.29
N THR A 66 11.80 -18.03 -16.30
CA THR A 66 13.07 -17.73 -15.64
C THR A 66 13.45 -18.72 -14.53
N GLN A 67 12.70 -19.82 -14.40
CA GLN A 67 12.93 -20.90 -13.42
C GLN A 67 12.96 -20.44 -11.95
N ARG A 68 12.28 -19.34 -11.61
CA ARG A 68 12.12 -18.87 -10.22
C ARG A 68 10.91 -19.55 -9.56
N LEU A 69 10.94 -20.88 -9.50
CA LEU A 69 9.78 -21.72 -9.17
C LEU A 69 9.24 -21.51 -7.75
N GLU A 70 10.11 -21.24 -6.78
CA GLU A 70 9.68 -20.92 -5.41
C GLU A 70 8.74 -19.71 -5.37
N LEU A 71 9.14 -18.60 -6.03
CA LEU A 71 8.31 -17.41 -6.09
C LEU A 71 7.07 -17.63 -6.95
N PHE A 72 7.17 -18.43 -8.02
CA PHE A 72 6.02 -18.80 -8.85
C PHE A 72 4.90 -19.48 -8.04
N TYR A 73 5.23 -20.46 -7.20
CA TYR A 73 4.24 -21.15 -6.38
C TYR A 73 3.69 -20.27 -5.25
N LYS A 74 4.56 -19.52 -4.56
CA LYS A 74 4.13 -18.58 -3.51
C LYS A 74 3.20 -17.50 -4.08
N LEU A 75 3.56 -16.91 -5.22
CA LEU A 75 2.74 -15.90 -5.88
C LEU A 75 1.39 -16.47 -6.33
N ARG A 76 1.37 -17.67 -6.91
CA ARG A 76 0.12 -18.36 -7.27
C ARG A 76 -0.80 -18.49 -6.06
N HIS A 77 -0.26 -18.90 -4.92
CA HIS A 77 -1.04 -19.01 -3.68
C HIS A 77 -1.64 -17.66 -3.27
N VAL A 78 -0.82 -16.61 -3.20
CA VAL A 78 -1.28 -15.26 -2.85
C VAL A 78 -2.32 -14.73 -3.85
N MET A 79 -2.16 -15.00 -5.15
CA MET A 79 -3.15 -14.65 -6.16
C MET A 79 -4.51 -15.33 -5.92
N HIS A 80 -4.51 -16.61 -5.54
CA HIS A 80 -5.73 -17.32 -5.18
C HIS A 80 -6.38 -16.74 -3.92
N GLU A 81 -5.60 -16.45 -2.89
CA GLU A 81 -6.12 -15.83 -1.67
C GLU A 81 -6.73 -14.44 -1.94
N LEU A 82 -6.10 -13.63 -2.81
CA LEU A 82 -6.66 -12.35 -3.25
C LEU A 82 -7.99 -12.52 -3.99
N LEU A 83 -8.14 -13.55 -4.83
CA LEU A 83 -9.42 -13.86 -5.50
C LEU A 83 -10.50 -14.24 -4.48
N ASP A 84 -10.15 -15.01 -3.45
CA ASP A 84 -11.09 -15.40 -2.39
C ASP A 84 -11.51 -14.20 -1.53
N LEU A 85 -10.55 -13.35 -1.10
CA LEU A 85 -10.84 -12.12 -0.36
C LEU A 85 -11.70 -11.16 -1.17
N ARG A 86 -11.40 -10.99 -2.47
CA ARG A 86 -12.24 -10.22 -3.41
C ARG A 86 -13.66 -10.76 -3.48
N ARG A 87 -13.84 -12.09 -3.53
CA ARG A 87 -15.16 -12.72 -3.53
C ARG A 87 -15.94 -12.41 -2.24
N GLN A 88 -15.26 -12.36 -1.09
CA GLN A 88 -15.88 -12.00 0.18
C GLN A 88 -16.43 -10.57 0.18
N ILE A 89 -15.65 -9.58 -0.30
CA ILE A 89 -16.13 -8.18 -0.40
C ILE A 89 -17.35 -8.10 -1.33
N ILE A 90 -17.28 -8.74 -2.51
CA ILE A 90 -18.37 -8.70 -3.50
C ILE A 90 -19.64 -9.39 -2.98
N SER A 91 -19.52 -10.37 -2.08
CA SER A 91 -20.68 -11.09 -1.55
C SER A 91 -21.65 -10.17 -0.80
N GLY A 92 -21.18 -9.08 -0.20
CA GLY A 92 -22.02 -8.08 0.48
C GLY A 92 -22.63 -8.51 1.81
N HIS A 93 -22.31 -9.71 2.33
CA HIS A 93 -22.88 -10.23 3.58
C HIS A 93 -21.99 -9.99 4.82
N LEU A 94 -21.03 -9.07 4.73
CA LEU A 94 -20.07 -8.78 5.80
C LEU A 94 -20.48 -7.55 6.60
N THR A 95 -20.19 -7.57 7.91
CA THR A 95 -20.28 -6.36 8.75
C THR A 95 -19.18 -5.37 8.39
N LEU A 96 -19.31 -4.10 8.83
CA LEU A 96 -18.30 -3.07 8.57
C LEU A 96 -16.90 -3.47 9.07
N ASP A 97 -16.82 -4.04 10.27
CA ASP A 97 -15.54 -4.47 10.84
C ASP A 97 -14.94 -5.66 10.08
N GLN A 98 -15.79 -6.60 9.61
CA GLN A 98 -15.34 -7.69 8.75
C GLN A 98 -14.84 -7.17 7.39
N VAL A 99 -15.54 -6.22 6.77
CA VAL A 99 -15.08 -5.59 5.52
C VAL A 99 -13.73 -4.92 5.72
N ARG A 100 -13.54 -4.16 6.81
CA ARG A 100 -12.25 -3.54 7.12
C ARG A 100 -11.14 -4.57 7.27
N GLU A 101 -11.39 -5.68 7.96
CA GLU A 101 -10.38 -6.73 8.12
C GLU A 101 -10.04 -7.40 6.78
N VAL A 102 -11.03 -7.68 5.92
CA VAL A 102 -10.79 -8.22 4.59
C VAL A 102 -9.99 -7.23 3.73
N LYS A 103 -10.31 -5.94 3.77
CA LYS A 103 -9.53 -4.89 3.06
C LYS A 103 -8.10 -4.78 3.58
N ARG A 104 -7.90 -4.91 4.89
CA ARG A 104 -6.56 -4.98 5.49
C ARG A 104 -5.76 -6.17 4.99
N LEU A 105 -6.37 -7.36 4.97
CA LEU A 105 -5.73 -8.57 4.44
C LEU A 105 -5.39 -8.41 2.94
N ILE A 106 -6.29 -7.86 2.14
CA ILE A 106 -6.01 -7.56 0.73
C ILE A 106 -4.79 -6.65 0.60
N THR A 107 -4.77 -5.55 1.35
CA THR A 107 -3.67 -4.56 1.32
C THR A 107 -2.33 -5.23 1.61
N VAL A 108 -2.25 -6.00 2.69
CA VAL A 108 -1.02 -6.72 3.09
C VAL A 108 -0.54 -7.66 1.97
N ARG A 109 -1.47 -8.34 1.30
CA ARG A 109 -1.13 -9.31 0.24
C ARG A 109 -0.72 -8.65 -1.06
N LEU A 110 -1.38 -7.56 -1.44
CA LEU A 110 -0.98 -6.73 -2.58
C LEU A 110 0.43 -6.17 -2.36
N ASP A 111 0.69 -5.60 -1.18
CA ASP A 111 1.99 -4.99 -0.89
C ASP A 111 3.11 -6.05 -0.85
N TRP A 112 2.86 -7.22 -0.27
CA TRP A 112 3.81 -8.34 -0.31
C TRP A 112 4.13 -8.75 -1.75
N GLY A 113 3.11 -8.96 -2.60
CA GLY A 113 3.35 -9.43 -3.97
C GLY A 113 4.02 -8.37 -4.84
N ASN A 114 3.68 -7.09 -4.66
CA ASN A 114 4.37 -5.99 -5.33
C ASN A 114 5.85 -5.95 -4.92
N GLU A 115 6.16 -6.10 -3.64
CA GLU A 115 7.54 -6.16 -3.17
C GLU A 115 8.31 -7.36 -3.75
N GLN A 116 7.71 -8.56 -3.77
CA GLN A 116 8.37 -9.75 -4.32
C GLN A 116 8.61 -9.64 -5.84
N LEU A 117 7.75 -8.91 -6.55
CA LEU A 117 7.85 -8.69 -7.98
C LEU A 117 8.66 -7.44 -8.36
N GLY A 118 9.11 -6.65 -7.37
CA GLY A 118 9.83 -5.40 -7.61
C GLY A 118 8.95 -4.29 -8.19
N LEU A 119 7.64 -4.33 -7.94
CA LEU A 119 6.68 -3.30 -8.32
C LEU A 119 6.57 -2.22 -7.23
N ASP A 120 6.06 -1.06 -7.64
CA ASP A 120 5.79 0.03 -6.72
C ASP A 120 4.66 -0.30 -5.75
N LEU A 121 4.78 0.18 -4.52
CA LEU A 121 3.72 0.10 -3.53
C LEU A 121 2.70 1.20 -3.77
N VAL A 122 1.45 0.91 -3.46
CA VAL A 122 0.33 1.82 -3.67
C VAL A 122 -0.03 2.52 -2.35
N PRO A 123 0.11 3.85 -2.26
CA PRO A 123 -0.31 4.59 -1.06
C PRO A 123 -1.83 4.53 -0.89
N ARG A 124 -2.28 4.15 0.30
CA ARG A 124 -3.71 4.03 0.64
C ARG A 124 -4.04 4.82 1.90
N ARG A 125 -5.23 5.41 1.94
CA ARG A 125 -5.83 6.00 3.15
C ARG A 125 -7.14 5.27 3.42
N ASP A 126 -7.28 4.68 4.60
CA ASP A 126 -8.46 3.87 4.95
C ASP A 126 -8.76 2.77 3.91
N PHE A 127 -7.71 2.15 3.36
CA PHE A 127 -7.75 1.13 2.29
C PHE A 127 -8.15 1.63 0.89
N ASP A 128 -8.57 2.88 0.75
CA ASP A 128 -8.87 3.47 -0.54
C ASP A 128 -7.61 4.08 -1.17
N LEU A 129 -7.56 3.99 -2.50
CA LEU A 129 -6.54 4.63 -3.33
C LEU A 129 -6.58 6.15 -3.10
N VAL A 130 -5.42 6.75 -2.86
CA VAL A 130 -5.30 8.20 -2.70
C VAL A 130 -5.12 8.87 -4.05
N ASP A 131 -5.90 9.92 -4.30
CA ASP A 131 -5.71 10.79 -5.45
C ASP A 131 -4.52 11.74 -5.21
N PRO A 132 -3.43 11.67 -6.01
CA PRO A 132 -2.27 12.54 -5.87
C PRO A 132 -2.59 14.02 -5.93
N ASP A 133 -3.65 14.41 -6.66
CA ASP A 133 -4.05 15.82 -6.82
C ASP A 133 -4.83 16.36 -5.60
N GLN A 134 -5.24 15.48 -4.69
CA GLN A 134 -6.05 15.81 -3.51
C GLN A 134 -5.29 15.64 -2.18
N ILE A 135 -4.02 15.20 -2.21
CA ILE A 135 -3.20 14.99 -1.02
C ILE A 135 -1.95 15.87 -1.05
N SER A 136 -1.52 16.34 0.12
CA SER A 136 -0.25 17.06 0.23
C SER A 136 0.93 16.14 -0.08
N VAL A 137 1.99 16.68 -0.70
CA VAL A 137 3.22 15.92 -1.00
C VAL A 137 3.81 15.28 0.26
N THR A 138 3.75 15.98 1.40
CA THR A 138 4.25 15.50 2.68
C THR A 138 3.43 14.33 3.22
N ASP A 139 2.10 14.38 3.11
CA ASP A 139 1.23 13.31 3.60
C ASP A 139 1.29 12.09 2.68
N LEU A 140 1.39 12.30 1.36
CA LEU A 140 1.64 11.22 0.41
C LEU A 140 2.95 10.49 0.73
N TYR A 141 4.02 11.24 1.03
CA TYR A 141 5.29 10.65 1.45
C TYR A 141 5.14 9.83 2.74
N LYS A 142 4.45 10.35 3.76
CA LYS A 142 4.19 9.61 5.01
C LYS A 142 3.42 8.32 4.76
N LEU A 143 2.39 8.36 3.91
CA LEU A 143 1.60 7.19 3.54
C LEU A 143 2.48 6.15 2.84
N HIS A 144 3.22 6.54 1.80
CA HIS A 144 4.13 5.64 1.09
C HIS A 144 5.19 5.03 2.03
N ALA A 145 5.80 5.84 2.90
CA ALA A 145 6.75 5.38 3.90
C ALA A 145 6.10 4.35 4.84
N SER A 146 4.90 4.64 5.36
CA SER A 146 4.17 3.73 6.25
C SER A 146 3.84 2.38 5.61
N SER A 147 3.45 2.37 4.32
CA SER A 147 3.18 1.15 3.55
C SER A 147 4.42 0.26 3.47
N ARG A 148 5.61 0.85 3.21
CA ARG A 148 6.89 0.12 3.17
C ARG A 148 7.25 -0.53 4.51
N TYR A 149 6.83 0.04 5.63
CA TYR A 149 7.11 -0.53 6.96
C TYR A 149 6.12 -1.63 7.37
N SER A 150 4.85 -1.51 6.96
CA SER A 150 3.84 -2.53 7.26
C SER A 150 4.19 -3.88 6.64
N THR A 151 4.80 -3.89 5.45
CA THR A 151 5.28 -5.12 4.79
C THR A 151 6.44 -5.79 5.56
N GLN A 152 7.27 -5.01 6.26
CA GLN A 152 8.45 -5.50 6.99
C GLN A 152 8.14 -6.04 8.40
N GLN A 153 7.02 -5.66 9.02
CA GLN A 153 6.68 -6.05 10.40
C GLN A 153 5.89 -7.36 10.53
N ASN A 154 5.58 -8.08 9.44
CA ASN A 154 4.91 -9.38 9.55
C ASN A 154 5.91 -10.50 9.91
N PRO A 155 5.84 -11.13 11.10
CA PRO A 155 6.80 -12.16 11.53
C PRO A 155 6.55 -13.54 10.92
N VAL A 156 5.50 -13.73 10.12
CA VAL A 156 5.01 -15.07 9.78
C VAL A 156 5.79 -15.73 8.62
N LEU A 157 6.63 -14.99 7.88
CA LEU A 157 7.37 -15.55 6.73
C LEU A 157 8.82 -15.06 6.62
N LEU A 158 9.48 -14.78 7.75
CA LEU A 158 10.93 -14.52 7.78
C LEU A 158 11.67 -15.77 8.24
N SER A 159 11.66 -16.80 7.40
CA SER A 159 12.71 -17.81 7.42
C SER A 159 13.42 -17.77 6.07
N GLU A 160 14.74 -17.57 6.15
CA GLU A 160 15.73 -17.67 5.09
C GLU A 160 15.97 -16.41 4.23
N GLY A 161 16.93 -15.62 4.71
CA GLY A 161 18.00 -15.07 3.88
C GLY A 161 17.72 -13.75 3.19
N ARG A 162 17.88 -12.62 3.90
CA ARG A 162 18.27 -11.34 3.30
C ARG A 162 19.27 -10.57 4.15
N SER A 163 20.55 -10.92 3.99
CA SER A 163 21.66 -10.00 4.13
C SER A 163 21.89 -9.31 2.79
N ARG A 164 21.25 -8.14 2.57
CA ARG A 164 21.67 -7.07 1.65
C ARG A 164 20.56 -6.03 1.46
N SER A 165 20.59 -4.99 2.30
CA SER A 165 20.26 -3.58 2.01
C SER A 165 19.89 -2.87 3.33
N GLU A 166 20.88 -2.67 4.19
CA GLU A 166 20.73 -2.08 5.53
C GLU A 166 20.60 -0.54 5.55
N GLN A 167 20.27 0.14 4.44
CA GLN A 167 20.38 1.60 4.38
C GLN A 167 19.21 2.40 3.78
N LEU A 168 18.06 1.80 3.51
CA LEU A 168 16.92 2.60 3.01
C LEU A 168 15.83 2.76 4.05
N ALA A 169 15.89 3.95 4.66
CA ALA A 169 14.86 4.64 5.42
C ALA A 169 14.36 3.88 6.65
N ARG A 170 15.02 4.04 7.81
CA ARG A 170 14.28 4.21 9.06
C ARG A 170 13.56 5.56 8.97
N PRO A 171 12.28 5.68 9.35
CA PRO A 171 11.69 7.01 9.43
C PRO A 171 12.48 7.78 10.51
N PRO A 172 12.83 9.05 10.31
CA PRO A 172 13.25 9.86 11.44
C PRO A 172 12.05 9.88 12.39
N LEU A 173 12.11 9.11 13.46
CA LEU A 173 11.18 9.26 14.57
C LEU A 173 11.29 10.72 14.99
N PRO A 174 10.21 11.51 14.92
CA PRO A 174 10.23 12.87 15.43
C PRO A 174 10.25 12.77 16.96
N HIS A 175 11.44 12.58 17.52
CA HIS A 175 11.66 12.66 18.95
C HIS A 175 11.63 14.13 19.33
N HIS A 176 10.48 14.61 19.78
CA HIS A 176 10.37 15.94 20.35
C HIS A 176 10.74 15.86 21.84
N LEU A 177 11.89 16.41 22.22
CA LEU A 177 12.31 16.54 23.61
C LEU A 177 12.00 17.97 24.08
N HIS A 178 11.12 18.12 25.06
CA HIS A 178 10.84 19.41 25.69
C HIS A 178 11.47 19.45 27.09
N LEU A 179 12.46 20.32 27.27
CA LEU A 179 13.15 20.55 28.54
C LEU A 179 12.73 21.92 29.08
N SER A 180 12.24 21.97 30.31
CA SER A 180 11.83 23.22 30.97
C SER A 180 12.39 23.26 32.39
N LEU A 181 13.43 24.05 32.60
CA LEU A 181 13.99 24.35 33.91
C LEU A 181 13.24 25.54 34.51
N LYS A 182 12.37 25.30 35.52
CA LYS A 182 11.50 26.33 36.08
C LYS A 182 12.15 27.18 37.17
N SER A 183 13.12 26.63 37.90
CA SER A 183 13.87 27.34 38.93
C SER A 183 15.23 26.69 39.07
N PHE A 184 16.27 27.53 39.08
CA PHE A 184 17.65 27.13 39.34
C PHE A 184 18.20 28.07 40.42
N GLY A 185 18.13 27.61 41.68
CA GLY A 185 18.69 28.35 42.81
C GLY A 185 20.15 27.95 43.00
N TYR A 186 21.06 28.80 42.56
CA TYR A 186 22.48 28.67 42.86
C TYR A 186 22.90 29.77 43.83
N ASN A 187 23.59 29.39 44.91
CA ASN A 187 24.11 30.34 45.89
C ASN A 187 25.46 29.86 46.41
N ILE A 188 26.53 30.16 45.66
CA ILE A 188 27.89 30.13 46.18
C ILE A 188 28.57 31.40 45.67
N TYR A 189 28.96 32.26 46.60
CA TYR A 189 29.65 33.50 46.31
C TYR A 189 31.00 33.20 45.64
N GLY A 190 31.15 33.57 44.37
CA GLY A 190 32.45 33.67 43.70
C GLY A 190 32.87 32.50 42.80
N GLU A 191 31.99 31.56 42.46
CA GLU A 191 32.30 30.49 41.48
C GLU A 191 31.36 30.55 40.26
N ASP A 192 31.92 30.31 39.07
CA ASP A 192 31.18 30.17 37.83
C ASP A 192 30.47 28.81 37.79
N VAL A 193 29.23 28.79 37.31
CA VAL A 193 28.42 27.56 37.18
C VAL A 193 28.00 27.33 35.75
N ASP A 194 28.37 26.16 35.26
CA ASP A 194 27.92 25.67 33.98
C ASP A 194 26.89 24.55 34.16
N LEU A 195 25.80 24.62 33.39
CA LEU A 195 24.80 23.57 33.28
C LEU A 195 24.90 22.90 31.92
N TYR A 196 25.14 21.59 31.93
CA TYR A 196 25.22 20.76 30.73
C TYR A 196 24.09 19.74 30.69
N PHE A 197 23.43 19.62 29.53
CA PHE A 197 22.43 18.60 29.26
C PHE A 197 22.98 17.66 28.18
N SER A 198 22.88 16.36 28.42
CA SER A 198 23.24 15.32 27.44
C SER A 198 22.22 14.21 27.45
N LEU A 199 21.81 13.74 26.27
CA LEU A 199 21.03 12.51 26.12
C LEU A 199 21.97 11.31 26.23
N TYR A 200 21.60 10.29 26.99
CA TYR A 200 22.42 9.09 27.19
C TYR A 200 21.76 7.86 26.59
N ASP A 201 22.50 7.08 25.80
CA ASP A 201 22.03 5.79 25.31
C ASP A 201 22.49 4.67 26.24
N GLY A 202 21.54 4.06 26.95
CA GLY A 202 21.81 2.95 27.87
C GLY A 202 22.29 1.66 27.19
N ARG A 203 22.11 1.50 25.88
CA ARG A 203 22.60 0.33 25.12
C ARG A 203 24.05 0.51 24.70
N GLU A 204 24.44 1.73 24.33
CA GLU A 204 25.79 2.04 23.87
C GLU A 204 26.70 2.55 25.01
N GLY A 205 26.15 2.85 26.18
CA GLY A 205 26.90 3.30 27.34
C GLY A 205 27.59 4.65 27.14
N ARG A 206 27.05 5.51 26.28
CA ARG A 206 27.66 6.80 25.91
C ARG A 206 26.61 7.89 25.66
N PRO A 207 26.98 9.18 25.80
CA PRO A 207 26.11 10.27 25.39
C PRO A 207 25.86 10.22 23.88
N VAL A 208 24.60 10.45 23.50
CA VAL A 208 24.16 10.58 22.10
C VAL A 208 24.78 11.87 21.55
N ARG A 209 25.56 11.73 20.46
CA ARG A 209 26.18 12.86 19.73
C ARG A 209 25.22 13.43 18.68
#